data_AF-A0A962NHK4-F1
#
_entry.id   AF-A0A962NHK4-F1
#
_cell.length_a   1.000
_cell.length_b   1.000
_cell.length_c   1.000
_cell.angle_alpha   90.00
_cell.angle_beta   90.00
_cell.angle_gamma   90.00
#
_symmetry.space_group_name_H-M   'P 1'
#
loop_
_entity.id
_entity.type
_entity.pdbx_description
1 polymer ?
#
loop_
_entity_poly.entity_id
_entity_poly.type
_entity_poly.pdbx_seq_one_letter_code
_entity_poly.pdbx_strand_id
1 'polypeptide(L)'
;FCPGFLRGLSFVGDYAIVGISQQRENRTFNDLQLDEQLSRRGVRARCALQVIDLRRGDVVHELRIEGAVAELFDTAVLPGCRNPGAVGFRSDEIRHTLSLPPTSD
;
A
#
# COMPACT_ATOMS: atom_id res chain seq x y z
N PHE A 1 -13.00 2.09 -7.21
CA PHE A 1 -12.02 2.64 -8.19
C PHE A 1 -10.79 3.05 -7.42
N CYS A 2 -9.64 2.57 -7.86
CA CYS A 2 -8.37 2.73 -7.16
C CYS A 2 -7.47 3.66 -8.02
N PRO A 3 -7.25 4.93 -7.61
CA PRO A 3 -6.64 5.94 -8.47
C PRO A 3 -5.10 5.89 -8.44
N GLY A 4 -4.55 4.93 -9.18
CA GLY A 4 -3.12 4.75 -9.39
C GLY A 4 -2.79 3.32 -9.83
N PHE A 5 -1.52 2.98 -9.86
CA PHE A 5 -1.08 1.61 -10.16
C PHE A 5 -1.23 0.72 -8.94
N LEU A 6 -1.96 -0.37 -9.06
CA LEU A 6 -2.15 -1.31 -7.95
C LEU A 6 -0.88 -2.11 -7.71
N ARG A 7 -0.48 -2.18 -6.44
CA ARG A 7 0.75 -2.80 -5.94
C ARG A 7 0.45 -3.39 -4.57
N GLY A 8 0.79 -4.64 -4.37
CA GLY A 8 0.48 -5.34 -3.13
C GLY A 8 -1.01 -5.61 -2.94
N LEU A 9 -1.29 -6.79 -2.42
CA LEU A 9 -2.63 -7.23 -2.08
C LEU A 9 -2.53 -8.16 -0.88
N SER A 10 -3.22 -7.79 0.18
CA SER A 10 -3.37 -8.60 1.38
C SER A 10 -4.83 -8.69 1.78
N PHE A 11 -5.17 -9.71 2.55
CA PHE A 11 -6.53 -9.95 3.02
C PHE A 11 -6.58 -9.99 4.55
N VAL A 12 -7.65 -9.45 5.13
CA VAL A 12 -7.95 -9.57 6.56
C VAL A 12 -9.46 -9.64 6.75
N GLY A 13 -9.94 -10.79 7.23
CA GLY A 13 -11.39 -11.05 7.32
C GLY A 13 -12.07 -10.87 5.96
N ASP A 14 -13.12 -10.05 5.91
CA ASP A 14 -13.88 -9.74 4.69
C ASP A 14 -13.32 -8.54 3.90
N TYR A 15 -12.06 -8.15 4.14
CA TYR A 15 -11.45 -6.97 3.54
C TYR A 15 -10.19 -7.29 2.74
N ALA A 16 -10.00 -6.59 1.62
CA ALA A 16 -8.73 -6.52 0.90
C ALA A 16 -8.02 -5.19 1.20
N ILE A 17 -6.71 -5.25 1.44
CA ILE A 17 -5.81 -4.10 1.53
C ILE A 17 -4.99 -4.04 0.23
N VAL A 18 -5.28 -3.03 -0.59
CA VAL A 18 -4.62 -2.80 -1.87
C VAL A 18 -3.71 -1.59 -1.76
N GLY A 19 -2.43 -1.75 -2.11
CA GLY A 19 -1.54 -0.61 -2.28
C GLY A 19 -1.69 0.03 -3.65
N ILE A 20 -1.53 1.35 -3.67
CA ILE A 20 -1.68 2.19 -4.85
C ILE A 20 -0.44 3.07 -4.94
N SER A 21 0.20 3.07 -6.10
CA SER A 21 1.35 3.90 -6.43
C SER A 21 0.99 4.99 -7.42
N GLN A 22 1.66 6.14 -7.29
CA GLN A 22 1.63 7.18 -8.31
C GLN A 22 2.35 6.70 -9.58
N GLN A 23 2.04 7.36 -10.70
CA GLN A 23 2.79 7.20 -11.94
C GLN A 23 4.18 7.81 -11.76
N ARG A 24 5.21 7.15 -12.28
CA ARG A 24 6.55 7.74 -12.36
C ARG A 24 6.50 8.97 -13.27
N GLU A 25 7.21 10.03 -12.93
CA GLU A 25 7.34 11.22 -13.80
C GLU A 25 8.05 10.91 -15.14
N ASN A 26 8.69 9.74 -15.22
CA ASN A 26 9.38 9.28 -16.40
C ASN A 26 8.35 8.87 -17.46
N ARG A 27 8.36 9.57 -18.61
CA ARG A 27 7.44 9.46 -19.78
C ARG A 27 7.09 8.07 -20.32
N THR A 28 7.71 7.00 -19.84
CA THR A 28 7.52 5.63 -20.33
C THR A 28 6.12 5.06 -20.03
N PHE A 29 5.38 5.64 -19.07
CA PHE A 29 4.06 5.13 -18.66
C PHE A 29 2.90 6.11 -18.90
N ASN A 30 3.07 7.12 -19.75
CA ASN A 30 1.99 8.04 -20.09
C ASN A 30 1.05 7.45 -21.17
N ASP A 31 -0.17 7.99 -21.26
CA ASP A 31 -1.20 7.63 -22.24
C ASP A 31 -1.78 6.21 -22.05
N LEU A 32 -1.74 5.71 -20.81
CA LEU A 32 -2.36 4.45 -20.46
C LEU A 32 -3.86 4.65 -20.17
N GLN A 33 -4.63 3.56 -20.24
CA GLN A 33 -6.05 3.56 -19.86
C GLN A 33 -6.28 4.16 -18.47
N LEU A 34 -5.30 4.02 -17.55
CA LEU A 34 -5.36 4.64 -16.22
C LEU A 34 -5.44 6.17 -16.30
N ASP A 35 -4.62 6.83 -17.12
CA ASP A 35 -4.63 8.29 -17.28
C ASP A 35 -5.98 8.79 -17.80
N GLU A 36 -6.57 8.07 -18.74
CA GLU A 36 -7.90 8.35 -19.26
C GLU A 36 -8.97 8.18 -18.17
N GLN A 37 -8.91 7.11 -17.37
CA GLN A 37 -9.86 6.89 -16.28
C GLN A 37 -9.74 7.92 -15.16
N LEU A 38 -8.50 8.32 -14.82
CA LEU A 38 -8.23 9.39 -13.87
C LEU A 38 -8.82 10.72 -14.35
N SER A 39 -8.56 11.07 -15.62
CA SER A 39 -9.09 12.29 -16.26
C SER A 39 -10.62 12.29 -16.32
N ARG A 40 -11.24 11.19 -16.78
CA ARG A 40 -12.70 11.03 -16.84
C ARG A 40 -13.38 11.19 -15.47
N ARG A 41 -12.70 10.79 -14.40
CA ARG A 41 -13.21 10.85 -13.02
C ARG A 41 -12.81 12.13 -12.29
N GLY A 42 -12.02 13.01 -12.91
CA GLY A 42 -11.55 14.26 -12.30
C GLY A 42 -10.64 14.05 -11.08
N VAL A 43 -9.91 12.93 -11.02
CA VAL A 43 -9.04 12.59 -9.89
C VAL A 43 -7.60 12.39 -10.36
N ARG A 44 -6.64 12.70 -9.49
CA ARG A 44 -5.21 12.46 -9.74
C ARG A 44 -4.79 11.11 -9.18
N ALA A 45 -3.76 10.52 -9.78
CA ALA A 45 -3.08 9.36 -9.20
C ALA A 45 -2.54 9.73 -7.80
N ARG A 46 -2.51 8.75 -6.89
CA ARG A 46 -2.00 8.96 -5.52
C ARG A 46 -1.29 7.72 -4.99
N CYS A 47 -0.41 7.94 -4.02
CA CYS A 47 0.19 6.88 -3.22
C CYS A 47 -0.74 6.63 -2.02
N ALA A 48 -1.28 5.42 -1.89
CA ALA A 48 -2.27 5.12 -0.84
C ALA A 48 -2.39 3.63 -0.55
N LEU A 49 -2.91 3.30 0.63
CA LEU A 49 -3.52 2.01 0.92
C LEU A 49 -5.04 2.17 0.89
N GLN A 50 -5.75 1.30 0.19
CA GLN A 50 -7.21 1.24 0.20
C GLN A 50 -7.68 -0.07 0.84
N VAL A 51 -8.68 0.05 1.72
CA VAL A 51 -9.39 -1.09 2.30
C VAL A 51 -10.69 -1.27 1.53
N ILE A 52 -10.87 -2.43 0.93
CA ILE A 52 -12.03 -2.78 0.09
C ILE A 52 -12.85 -3.84 0.83
N ASP A 53 -14.13 -3.58 1.03
CA ASP A 53 -15.08 -4.59 1.50
C ASP A 53 -15.33 -5.59 0.36
N LEU A 54 -15.00 -6.86 0.58
CA LEU A 54 -15.07 -7.90 -0.44
C LEU A 54 -16.52 -8.34 -0.75
N ARG A 55 -17.46 -8.10 0.17
CA ARG A 55 -18.86 -8.48 -0.01
C ARG A 55 -19.59 -7.47 -0.90
N ARG A 56 -19.22 -6.20 -0.78
CA ARG A 56 -19.86 -5.07 -1.49
C ARG A 56 -19.05 -4.55 -2.67
N GLY A 57 -17.72 -4.71 -2.64
CA GLY A 57 -16.80 -4.24 -3.66
C GLY A 57 -16.47 -2.75 -3.58
N ASP A 58 -16.85 -2.06 -2.50
CA ASP A 58 -16.59 -0.64 -2.28
C ASP A 58 -15.34 -0.41 -1.41
N VAL A 59 -14.70 0.74 -1.62
CA VAL A 59 -13.58 1.19 -0.80
C VAL A 59 -14.16 1.79 0.49
N VAL A 60 -13.92 1.15 1.62
CA VAL A 60 -14.46 1.57 2.93
C VAL A 60 -13.49 2.45 3.70
N HIS A 61 -12.18 2.31 3.47
CA HIS A 61 -11.16 3.18 4.08
C HIS A 61 -10.00 3.47 3.12
N GLU A 62 -9.31 4.59 3.36
CA GLU A 62 -8.14 5.00 2.61
C GLU A 62 -7.11 5.67 3.54
N LEU A 63 -5.85 5.24 3.43
CA LEU A 63 -4.70 5.93 4.01
C LEU A 63 -3.88 6.51 2.86
N ARG A 64 -3.80 7.83 2.79
CA ARG A 64 -2.97 8.52 1.78
C ARG A 64 -1.57 8.75 2.32
N ILE A 65 -0.59 8.55 1.45
CA ILE A 65 0.81 8.78 1.72
C ILE A 65 1.26 9.93 0.82
N GLU A 66 1.71 11.01 1.45
CA GLU A 66 2.16 12.23 0.78
C GLU A 66 3.63 12.50 1.11
N GLY A 67 4.30 13.32 0.29
CA GLY A 67 5.72 13.64 0.47
C GLY A 67 6.63 12.69 -0.30
N ALA A 68 7.67 12.18 0.37
CA ALA A 68 8.78 11.48 -0.29
C ALA A 68 8.43 10.11 -0.89
N VAL A 69 7.29 9.51 -0.48
CA VAL A 69 6.89 8.17 -0.91
C VAL A 69 5.80 8.27 -1.98
N ALA A 70 6.18 7.98 -3.22
CA ALA A 70 5.26 7.95 -4.36
C ALA A 70 4.89 6.52 -4.80
N GLU A 71 5.64 5.50 -4.34
CA GLU A 71 5.48 4.12 -4.76
C GLU A 71 5.41 3.17 -3.56
N LEU A 72 4.44 2.26 -3.62
CA LEU A 72 4.35 1.05 -2.81
C LEU A 72 4.71 -0.16 -3.67
N PHE A 73 5.23 -1.20 -3.03
CA PHE A 73 5.58 -2.46 -3.69
C PHE A 73 4.66 -3.58 -3.27
N ASP A 74 4.41 -3.71 -1.96
CA ASP A 74 3.62 -4.78 -1.41
C ASP A 74 2.87 -4.36 -0.14
N THR A 75 1.88 -5.15 0.25
CA THR A 75 1.16 -5.02 1.52
C THR A 75 1.20 -6.36 2.26
N ALA A 76 1.29 -6.31 3.59
CA ALA A 76 1.23 -7.49 4.45
C ALA A 76 0.39 -7.18 5.70
N VAL A 77 -0.42 -8.14 6.13
CA VAL A 77 -1.19 -8.07 7.37
C VAL A 77 -0.47 -8.88 8.45
N LEU A 78 -0.25 -8.27 9.62
CA LEU A 78 0.38 -8.90 10.78
C LEU A 78 -0.63 -8.97 11.95
N PRO A 79 -1.43 -10.05 12.06
CA PRO A 79 -2.44 -10.17 13.10
C PRO A 79 -1.84 -10.08 14.50
N GLY A 80 -2.48 -9.31 15.39
CA GLY A 80 -2.01 -9.15 16.78
C GLY A 80 -0.75 -8.29 16.95
N CYS A 81 -0.15 -7.78 15.85
CA CYS A 81 1.03 -6.92 15.93
C CYS A 81 0.64 -5.48 16.26
N ARG A 82 1.16 -4.94 17.38
CA ARG A 82 0.91 -3.55 17.81
C ARG A 82 2.00 -2.58 17.37
N ASN A 83 3.23 -3.05 17.21
CA ASN A 83 4.38 -2.23 16.83
C ASN A 83 5.20 -2.94 15.74
N PRO A 84 4.76 -2.88 14.47
CA PRO A 84 5.48 -3.50 13.38
C PRO A 84 6.79 -2.76 13.13
N GLY A 85 7.90 -3.51 13.12
CA GLY A 85 9.22 -3.02 12.74
C GLY A 85 9.71 -3.72 11.48
N ALA A 86 10.52 -3.02 10.69
CA ALA A 86 11.23 -3.59 9.55
C ALA A 86 12.70 -3.19 9.62
N VAL A 87 13.60 -4.16 9.44
CA VAL A 87 15.04 -3.91 9.43
C VAL A 87 15.54 -3.98 8.00
N GLY A 88 16.15 -2.89 7.54
CA GLY A 88 16.71 -2.81 6.19
C GLY A 88 18.05 -3.53 6.07
N PHE A 89 18.43 -3.91 4.85
CA PHE A 89 19.69 -4.61 4.58
C PHE A 89 20.94 -3.70 4.54
N ARG A 90 20.77 -2.38 4.64
CA ARG A 90 21.86 -1.41 4.41
C ARG A 90 22.60 -1.00 5.67
N SER A 91 21.97 -1.07 6.83
CA SER A 91 22.55 -0.64 8.10
C SER A 91 23.03 -1.85 8.92
N ASP A 92 23.96 -1.62 9.84
CA ASP A 92 24.41 -2.64 10.81
C ASP A 92 23.32 -3.05 11.81
N GLU A 93 22.19 -2.35 11.83
CA GLU A 93 21.02 -2.65 12.66
C GLU A 93 20.57 -4.11 12.50
N ILE A 94 20.65 -4.66 11.28
CA ILE A 94 20.32 -6.07 11.01
C ILE A 94 21.10 -7.08 11.85
N ARG A 95 22.31 -6.72 12.31
CA ARG A 95 23.13 -7.58 13.16
C ARG A 95 22.77 -7.49 14.64
N HIS A 96 22.01 -6.48 15.03
CA HIS A 96 21.78 -6.11 16.44
C HIS A 96 20.30 -6.15 16.83
N THR A 97 19.37 -6.24 15.88
CA THR A 97 17.93 -6.38 16.17
C THR A 97 17.59 -7.77 16.68
N LEU A 98 17.00 -7.84 17.87
CA LEU A 98 16.44 -9.06 18.44
C LEU A 98 14.91 -8.98 18.42
N SER A 99 14.26 -10.01 17.87
CA SER A 99 12.81 -10.19 17.98
C SER A 99 12.53 -11.27 19.01
N LEU A 100 11.86 -10.91 20.10
CA LEU A 100 11.46 -11.84 21.14
C LEU A 100 10.09 -12.44 20.78
N PRO A 101 9.83 -13.72 21.08
CA PRO A 101 8.49 -14.28 20.94
C PRO A 101 7.51 -13.50 21.82
N PRO A 102 6.20 -13.46 21.45
CA PRO A 102 5.19 -12.89 22.32
C PRO A 102 5.22 -13.57 23.69
N THR A 103 5.20 -12.79 24.77
CA THR A 103 5.07 -13.32 26.14
C THR A 103 3.78 -14.11 26.23
N SER A 104 3.88 -15.35 26.70
CA SER A 104 2.72 -16.19 26.99
C SER A 104 2.10 -15.68 28.29
N ASP A 105 0.93 -15.04 28.19
CA ASP A 105 0.00 -14.88 29.31
C ASP A 105 -0.88 -16.13 29.43
#